data_AF-A0ABD3M1K7-F1
#
_entry.id   AF-A0ABD3M1K7-F1
#
_cell.length_a   1.000
_cell.length_b   1.000
_cell.length_c   1.000
_cell.angle_alpha   90.00
_cell.angle_beta   90.00
_cell.angle_gamma   90.00
#
_symmetry.space_group_name_H-M   'P 1'
#
loop_
_entity.id
_entity.type
_entity.pdbx_description
1 polymer ?
#
loop_
_entity_poly.entity_id
_entity_poly.type
_entity_poly.pdbx_seq_one_letter_code
_entity_poly.pdbx_strand_id
1 'polypeptide(L)'
;MRINTQATTSLAVTVTTFFVGAKSTDSVPTTAPSVSGSVYYGKSDKAPDSSLSAVASVNDAAVGGGMVAVVDDGKVDAGILFTAGADGAAAAVMTISASAPTCAEGFLQCFDGKVRGTSIPCTTSCAGKCCVGTDACSRFTGNVCKDGSCSGTKACWYANIPYVVKSCKAIRACNSAGFEGTVGVIVNSCNFENSCAYAGEEGGKAGDIQNSCAAKKACYCAGTQTSGGIGEINTSCNAYKACYKAGAGYTTAGIITSDLVNCCNTESVCKNAKESTLPVQCPCPTTTKAPTTQKPTLSPTTKAPTMSPTTKSPSIKPVKSPPTPPTRKPSQRPTTRKPTVKPTTKPTTAKPIPRTCPA
;
A
#
# COMPACT_ATOMS: atom_id res chain seq x y z
N MET A 1 -73.44 25.45 -49.92
CA MET A 1 -73.33 25.31 -48.45
C MET A 1 -72.48 24.08 -48.19
N ARG A 2 -71.26 24.24 -47.61
CA ARG A 2 -70.36 23.16 -47.13
C ARG A 2 -69.77 22.25 -48.25
N ILE A 3 -68.52 21.77 -48.29
CA ILE A 3 -67.36 21.70 -47.39
C ILE A 3 -66.09 21.87 -48.25
N ASN A 4 -65.09 22.49 -47.65
CA ASN A 4 -63.80 22.84 -48.22
C ASN A 4 -62.83 21.64 -48.26
N THR A 5 -62.14 21.54 -49.39
CA THR A 5 -60.99 20.71 -49.76
C THR A 5 -59.80 20.81 -48.80
N GLN A 6 -59.06 19.71 -48.60
CA GLN A 6 -57.59 19.72 -48.63
C GLN A 6 -57.01 18.31 -48.85
N ALA A 7 -56.08 18.25 -49.81
CA ALA A 7 -55.27 17.11 -50.21
C ALA A 7 -53.79 17.47 -49.96
N THR A 8 -52.98 16.51 -49.52
CA THR A 8 -51.50 16.52 -49.66
C THR A 8 -51.04 15.05 -49.61
N THR A 9 -50.74 14.41 -50.75
CA THR A 9 -49.45 14.30 -51.46
C THR A 9 -48.32 13.64 -50.68
N SER A 10 -48.11 12.37 -51.04
CA SER A 10 -46.95 11.51 -50.79
C SER A 10 -45.74 11.98 -51.60
N LEU A 11 -44.54 11.95 -51.00
CA LEU A 11 -43.27 12.07 -51.72
C LEU A 11 -42.49 10.76 -51.56
N ALA A 12 -42.36 10.02 -52.65
CA ALA A 12 -41.40 8.94 -52.82
C ALA A 12 -40.15 9.52 -53.50
N VAL A 13 -38.97 9.24 -52.94
CA VAL A 13 -37.69 9.43 -53.63
C VAL A 13 -36.95 8.10 -53.58
N THR A 14 -36.80 7.52 -54.77
CA THR A 14 -35.97 6.35 -55.07
C THR A 14 -34.72 6.85 -55.83
N VAL A 15 -33.85 5.91 -56.23
CA VAL A 15 -32.71 6.00 -57.15
C VAL A 15 -31.40 6.47 -56.46
N THR A 16 -30.20 5.86 -56.63
CA THR A 16 -29.69 4.85 -57.58
C THR A 16 -28.44 4.20 -56.98
N THR A 17 -28.30 2.88 -57.07
CA THR A 17 -27.06 2.13 -56.81
C THR A 17 -26.24 2.02 -58.09
N PHE A 18 -24.95 2.38 -58.04
CA PHE A 18 -23.99 2.11 -59.11
C PHE A 18 -23.24 0.79 -58.83
N PHE A 19 -23.30 -0.13 -59.80
CA PHE A 19 -22.45 -1.31 -59.88
C PHE A 19 -21.27 -1.02 -60.82
N VAL A 20 -20.05 -1.28 -60.35
CA VAL A 20 -18.90 -1.59 -61.22
C VAL A 20 -18.22 -2.81 -60.63
N GLY A 21 -18.17 -3.88 -61.42
CA GLY A 21 -17.46 -5.11 -61.10
C GLY A 21 -16.04 -5.13 -61.66
N ALA A 22 -15.14 -5.79 -60.94
CA ALA A 22 -13.93 -6.39 -61.51
C ALA A 22 -13.55 -7.65 -60.71
N LYS A 23 -13.17 -8.70 -61.45
CA LYS A 23 -12.83 -10.05 -60.98
C LYS A 23 -11.42 -10.11 -60.35
N SER A 24 -11.26 -11.07 -59.44
CA SER A 24 -10.29 -12.19 -59.54
C SER A 24 -9.36 -12.40 -58.33
N THR A 25 -9.37 -13.66 -57.88
CA THR A 25 -8.30 -14.48 -57.26
C THR A 25 -7.80 -14.18 -55.84
N ASP A 26 -8.10 -15.17 -54.99
CA ASP A 26 -7.27 -15.83 -53.97
C ASP A 26 -6.71 -15.09 -52.75
N SER A 27 -6.85 -15.80 -51.63
CA SER A 27 -6.03 -15.80 -50.41
C SER A 27 -6.61 -15.10 -49.17
N VAL A 28 -7.11 -15.93 -48.26
CA VAL A 28 -7.24 -15.70 -46.81
C VAL A 28 -5.83 -15.37 -46.24
N PRO A 29 -5.68 -14.35 -45.36
CA PRO A 29 -5.73 -14.64 -43.93
C PRO A 29 -6.51 -13.61 -43.09
N THR A 30 -7.23 -14.20 -42.15
CA THR A 30 -7.83 -13.63 -40.94
C THR A 30 -6.82 -12.89 -40.06
N THR A 31 -7.08 -11.61 -39.77
CA THR A 31 -6.69 -10.97 -38.50
C THR A 31 -7.72 -9.90 -38.12
N ALA A 32 -8.60 -10.24 -37.18
CA ALA A 32 -9.45 -9.28 -36.48
C ALA A 32 -8.72 -8.82 -35.19
N PRO A 33 -8.80 -7.53 -34.81
CA PRO A 33 -8.30 -7.07 -33.53
C PRO A 33 -9.25 -7.47 -32.39
N SER A 34 -8.73 -8.20 -31.41
CA SER A 34 -9.42 -8.51 -30.16
C SER A 34 -9.48 -7.28 -29.27
N VAL A 35 -10.67 -6.67 -29.19
CA VAL A 35 -11.03 -5.74 -28.12
C VAL A 35 -11.30 -6.58 -26.88
N SER A 36 -10.30 -6.72 -26.00
CA SER A 36 -10.47 -7.34 -24.69
C SER A 36 -11.19 -6.36 -23.76
N GLY A 37 -12.52 -6.33 -23.84
CA GLY A 37 -13.38 -5.71 -22.84
C GLY A 37 -13.11 -6.33 -21.47
N SER A 38 -12.61 -5.51 -20.54
CA SER A 38 -12.50 -5.91 -19.15
C SER A 38 -13.89 -5.81 -18.54
N VAL A 39 -14.51 -6.96 -18.26
CA VAL A 39 -15.76 -7.05 -17.51
C VAL A 39 -15.49 -6.53 -16.09
N TYR A 40 -15.91 -5.30 -15.83
CA TYR A 40 -16.08 -4.81 -14.47
C TYR A 40 -17.29 -5.53 -13.87
N TYR A 41 -17.08 -6.25 -12.77
CA TYR A 41 -18.18 -6.69 -11.92
C TYR A 41 -18.81 -5.45 -11.29
N GLY A 42 -19.89 -4.95 -11.91
CA GLY A 42 -20.82 -4.04 -11.26
C GLY A 42 -21.63 -4.85 -10.25
N LYS A 43 -21.37 -4.64 -8.96
CA LYS A 43 -22.23 -5.15 -7.89
C LYS A 43 -23.33 -4.11 -7.66
N SER A 44 -24.56 -4.57 -7.77
CA SER A 44 -25.79 -3.80 -7.66
C SER A 44 -25.92 -3.11 -6.30
N ASP A 45 -26.27 -1.83 -6.34
CA ASP A 45 -26.79 -1.08 -5.21
C ASP A 45 -28.02 -1.80 -4.65
N LYS A 46 -27.92 -2.32 -3.43
CA LYS A 46 -29.09 -2.74 -2.65
C LYS A 46 -29.16 -1.86 -1.41
N ALA A 47 -30.08 -0.92 -1.45
CA ALA A 47 -30.49 -0.11 -0.30
C ALA A 47 -30.94 -1.04 0.85
N PRO A 48 -30.62 -0.73 2.11
CA PRO A 48 -31.23 -1.42 3.24
C PRO A 48 -32.69 -0.97 3.39
N ASP A 49 -33.58 -1.94 3.29
CA ASP A 49 -35.00 -1.82 3.54
C ASP A 49 -35.26 -1.56 5.02
N SER A 50 -36.09 -0.56 5.27
CA SER A 50 -36.59 -0.14 6.56
C SER A 50 -37.69 -1.09 7.02
N SER A 51 -37.44 -1.89 8.06
CA SER A 51 -38.53 -2.47 8.84
C SER A 51 -38.35 -2.21 10.33
N LEU A 52 -39.26 -1.38 10.82
CA LEU A 52 -39.53 -1.11 12.22
C LEU A 52 -39.81 -2.40 12.98
N SER A 53 -39.22 -2.54 14.16
CA SER A 53 -39.92 -3.13 15.30
C SER A 53 -39.52 -2.37 16.57
N ALA A 54 -40.55 -1.79 17.19
CA ALA A 54 -40.48 -1.04 18.42
C ALA A 54 -40.30 -1.99 19.62
N VAL A 55 -39.41 -1.64 20.54
CA VAL A 55 -39.50 -2.07 21.94
C VAL A 55 -38.96 -0.99 22.87
N ALA A 56 -39.89 -0.47 23.67
CA ALA A 56 -39.81 0.04 25.04
C ALA A 56 -38.59 0.88 25.49
N SER A 57 -38.94 2.13 25.79
CA SER A 57 -38.23 3.11 26.60
C SER A 57 -37.99 2.63 28.04
N VAL A 58 -36.78 2.85 28.56
CA VAL A 58 -36.52 3.13 29.97
C VAL A 58 -35.54 4.31 30.06
N ASN A 59 -35.99 5.34 30.76
CA ASN A 59 -35.25 6.54 31.12
C ASN A 59 -34.11 6.18 32.07
N ASP A 60 -32.95 6.83 31.97
CA ASP A 60 -32.37 7.51 33.14
C ASP A 60 -31.21 8.46 32.84
N ALA A 61 -31.29 9.58 33.56
CA ALA A 61 -30.25 10.49 34.07
C ALA A 61 -29.16 11.05 33.14
N ALA A 62 -29.35 12.33 32.81
CA ALA A 62 -28.31 13.27 32.42
C ALA A 62 -27.34 13.56 33.58
N VAL A 63 -26.03 13.45 33.33
CA VAL A 63 -24.98 14.09 34.13
C VAL A 63 -24.27 15.09 33.24
N GLY A 64 -24.53 16.38 33.48
CA GLY A 64 -23.87 17.49 32.80
C GLY A 64 -22.45 17.68 33.35
N GLY A 65 -21.45 17.49 32.50
CA GLY A 65 -20.08 17.94 32.72
C GLY A 65 -19.78 19.10 31.77
N GLY A 66 -19.76 20.33 32.29
CA GLY A 66 -19.41 21.53 31.53
C GLY A 66 -17.94 21.52 31.09
N MET A 67 -17.69 21.74 29.80
CA MET A 67 -16.37 22.05 29.28
C MET A 67 -16.07 23.54 29.51
N VAL A 68 -15.05 23.81 30.34
CA VAL A 68 -14.42 25.13 30.42
C VAL A 68 -13.35 25.20 29.34
N ALA A 69 -13.54 26.06 28.35
CA ALA A 69 -12.50 26.38 27.38
C ALA A 69 -11.55 27.41 27.99
N VAL A 70 -10.30 27.03 28.23
CA VAL A 70 -9.21 27.98 28.49
C VAL A 70 -8.53 28.27 27.16
N VAL A 71 -8.60 29.53 26.73
CA VAL A 71 -7.83 30.06 25.61
C VAL A 71 -6.50 30.53 26.17
N ASP A 72 -5.38 29.95 25.72
CA ASP A 72 -4.06 30.57 25.86
C ASP A 72 -3.18 30.20 24.65
N ASP A 73 -2.32 31.16 24.30
CA ASP A 73 -1.70 31.33 23.00
C ASP A 73 -0.60 30.31 22.69
N GLY A 74 -0.78 29.56 21.60
CA GLY A 74 0.32 29.39 20.65
C GLY A 74 1.38 28.32 20.90
N LYS A 75 1.07 27.19 21.57
CA LYS A 75 1.80 25.91 21.37
C LYS A 75 0.87 24.72 21.58
N VAL A 76 0.58 23.96 20.51
CA VAL A 76 -0.23 22.74 20.60
C VAL A 76 0.67 21.58 21.01
N ASP A 77 0.85 21.40 22.32
CA ASP A 77 1.33 20.13 22.89
C ASP A 77 0.09 19.27 23.18
N ALA A 78 -0.11 18.20 22.41
CA ALA A 78 -1.15 17.22 22.69
C ALA A 78 -0.69 16.27 23.80
N GLY A 79 -0.49 16.82 25.00
CA GLY A 79 -0.30 16.05 26.22
C GLY A 79 -1.66 15.62 26.76
N ILE A 80 -1.98 14.33 26.66
CA ILE A 80 -3.15 13.75 27.32
C ILE A 80 -2.91 13.80 28.83
N LEU A 81 -3.61 14.68 29.54
CA LEU A 81 -3.60 14.77 30.99
C LEU A 81 -4.72 13.88 31.55
N PHE A 82 -4.38 12.67 32.01
CA PHE A 82 -5.29 11.88 32.84
C PHE A 82 -5.11 12.31 34.31
N THR A 83 -6.15 12.88 34.91
CA THR A 83 -6.22 13.04 36.37
C THR A 83 -6.42 11.67 37.01
N ALA A 84 -5.36 11.14 37.63
CA ALA A 84 -5.43 9.90 38.41
C ALA A 84 -6.24 10.15 39.70
N GLY A 85 -7.40 9.52 39.80
CA GLY A 85 -8.06 9.29 41.08
C GLY A 85 -7.25 8.28 41.89
N ALA A 86 -6.91 8.64 43.12
CA ALA A 86 -6.17 7.80 44.03
C ALA A 86 -7.03 6.62 44.47
N ASP A 87 -6.70 5.41 44.01
CA ASP A 87 -6.88 4.16 44.73
C ASP A 87 -5.86 3.13 44.19
N GLY A 88 -5.11 2.52 45.10
CA GLY A 88 -3.86 1.81 44.83
C GLY A 88 -4.01 0.45 44.15
N ALA A 89 -4.17 0.45 42.84
CA ALA A 89 -3.85 -0.69 41.99
C ALA A 89 -2.75 -0.28 41.00
N ALA A 90 -1.65 -1.03 40.97
CA ALA A 90 -0.53 -0.82 40.05
C ALA A 90 -1.00 -0.99 38.59
N ALA A 91 -1.53 0.08 38.01
CA ALA A 91 -1.82 0.17 36.60
C ALA A 91 -0.49 0.23 35.86
N ALA A 92 -0.05 -0.91 35.33
CA ALA A 92 0.98 -0.96 34.32
C ALA A 92 0.52 -0.09 33.15
N VAL A 93 1.06 1.13 33.08
CA VAL A 93 0.91 2.02 31.92
C VAL A 93 1.65 1.34 30.77
N MET A 94 0.95 0.46 30.05
CA MET A 94 1.36 -0.03 28.74
C MET A 94 1.35 1.17 27.79
N THR A 95 2.47 1.88 27.74
CA THR A 95 2.79 2.86 26.71
C THR A 95 3.04 2.10 25.41
N ILE A 96 1.99 1.66 24.74
CA ILE A 96 2.08 1.24 23.33
C ILE A 96 2.08 2.52 22.50
N SER A 97 3.17 3.27 22.57
CA SER A 97 3.50 4.25 21.54
C SER A 97 4.10 3.48 20.37
N ALA A 98 3.24 2.94 19.50
CA ALA A 98 3.61 2.87 18.10
C ALA A 98 3.80 4.33 17.67
N SER A 99 5.05 4.81 17.77
CA SER A 99 5.39 6.18 17.43
C SER A 99 4.89 6.43 16.01
N ALA A 100 3.88 7.30 15.86
CA ALA A 100 3.40 7.67 14.55
C ALA A 100 4.61 8.04 13.69
N PRO A 101 4.72 7.52 12.45
CA PRO A 101 5.90 7.74 11.64
C PRO A 101 6.09 9.25 11.42
N THR A 102 7.32 9.73 11.57
CA THR A 102 7.61 11.15 11.50
C THR A 102 7.64 11.64 10.06
N CYS A 103 6.67 12.47 9.67
CA CYS A 103 6.71 13.20 8.42
C CYS A 103 7.54 14.48 8.60
N ALA A 104 8.79 14.49 8.12
CA ALA A 104 9.70 15.63 8.28
C ALA A 104 9.13 16.96 7.75
N GLU A 105 8.35 16.92 6.67
CA GLU A 105 7.69 18.10 6.07
C GLU A 105 6.21 18.25 6.49
N GLY A 106 5.79 17.51 7.51
CA GLY A 106 4.39 17.39 7.94
C GLY A 106 3.56 16.47 7.05
N PHE A 107 2.27 16.36 7.39
CA PHE A 107 1.31 15.51 6.68
C PHE A 107 0.01 16.25 6.36
N LEU A 108 -0.78 15.67 5.47
CA LEU A 108 -2.18 16.02 5.25
C LEU A 108 -3.07 14.92 5.81
N GLN A 109 -4.10 15.32 6.53
CA GLN A 109 -5.19 14.42 6.89
C GLN A 109 -6.28 14.48 5.82
N CYS A 110 -6.45 13.37 5.11
CA CYS A 110 -7.44 13.21 4.06
C CYS A 110 -8.64 12.40 4.54
N PHE A 111 -9.82 12.80 4.11
CA PHE A 111 -11.07 12.07 4.27
C PHE A 111 -11.81 12.12 2.94
N ASP A 112 -12.05 10.94 2.34
CA ASP A 112 -12.64 10.80 1.00
C ASP A 112 -11.94 11.69 -0.07
N GLY A 113 -10.62 11.77 -0.01
CA GLY A 113 -9.78 12.53 -0.93
C GLY A 113 -9.77 14.05 -0.74
N LYS A 114 -10.44 14.57 0.29
CA LYS A 114 -10.43 15.99 0.66
C LYS A 114 -9.70 16.18 1.99
N VAL A 115 -9.15 17.37 2.23
CA VAL A 115 -8.59 17.71 3.55
C VAL A 115 -9.72 17.70 4.57
N ARG A 116 -9.53 16.99 5.69
CA ARG A 116 -10.56 16.79 6.72
C ARG A 116 -11.14 18.13 7.18
N GLY A 117 -12.48 18.20 7.23
CA GLY A 117 -13.21 19.41 7.63
C GLY A 117 -13.30 20.49 6.54
N THR A 118 -12.85 20.22 5.31
CA THR A 118 -12.88 21.18 4.20
C THR A 118 -13.40 20.55 2.91
N SER A 119 -13.72 21.39 1.93
CA SER A 119 -14.01 20.95 0.55
C SER A 119 -12.77 20.88 -0.34
N ILE A 120 -11.58 21.18 0.19
CA ILE A 120 -10.35 21.29 -0.58
C ILE A 120 -9.79 19.89 -0.87
N PRO A 121 -9.56 19.50 -2.13
CA PRO A 121 -8.93 18.22 -2.45
C PRO A 121 -7.53 18.10 -1.81
N CYS A 122 -7.16 16.91 -1.37
CA CYS A 122 -5.83 16.67 -0.81
C CYS A 122 -4.72 16.94 -1.82
N THR A 123 -4.97 16.71 -3.11
CA THR A 123 -4.03 17.02 -4.20
C THR A 123 -3.65 18.50 -4.23
N THR A 124 -4.61 19.41 -4.00
CA THR A 124 -4.39 20.86 -3.96
C THR A 124 -3.56 21.25 -2.74
N SER A 125 -3.95 20.79 -1.54
CA SER A 125 -3.25 21.13 -0.29
C SER A 125 -1.86 20.50 -0.17
N CYS A 126 -1.58 19.43 -0.93
CA CYS A 126 -0.26 18.82 -1.03
C CYS A 126 0.76 19.71 -1.76
N ALA A 127 0.31 20.70 -2.55
CA ALA A 127 1.19 21.61 -3.30
C ALA A 127 2.28 20.87 -4.11
N GLY A 128 1.92 19.73 -4.72
CA GLY A 128 2.84 18.90 -5.51
C GLY A 128 3.83 18.05 -4.71
N LYS A 129 3.81 18.08 -3.37
CA LYS A 129 4.70 17.28 -2.50
C LYS A 129 4.16 15.90 -2.15
N CYS A 130 2.89 15.65 -2.42
CA CYS A 130 2.20 14.38 -2.21
C CYS A 130 0.97 14.32 -3.12
N CYS A 131 0.33 13.16 -3.23
CA CYS A 131 -0.88 13.00 -4.05
C CYS A 131 -0.70 13.46 -5.51
N VAL A 132 0.49 13.27 -6.09
CA VAL A 132 0.79 13.71 -7.47
C VAL A 132 0.33 12.65 -8.46
N GLY A 133 -0.44 13.05 -9.46
CA GLY A 133 -0.95 12.17 -10.52
C GLY A 133 -2.47 12.13 -10.58
N THR A 134 -3.01 11.65 -11.71
CA THR A 134 -4.46 11.58 -11.92
C THR A 134 -5.11 10.68 -10.88
N ASP A 135 -6.09 11.22 -10.14
CA ASP A 135 -6.84 10.53 -9.09
C ASP A 135 -5.99 9.91 -7.98
N ALA A 136 -4.75 10.40 -7.77
CA ALA A 136 -3.77 9.75 -6.90
C ALA A 136 -4.30 9.52 -5.47
N CYS A 137 -5.01 10.50 -4.90
CA CYS A 137 -5.64 10.42 -3.58
C CYS A 137 -7.16 10.55 -3.64
N SER A 138 -7.79 10.27 -4.79
CA SER A 138 -9.25 10.33 -4.89
C SER A 138 -9.88 9.27 -3.98
N ARG A 139 -10.84 9.68 -3.13
CA ARG A 139 -11.48 8.84 -2.11
C ARG A 139 -10.55 8.21 -1.08
N PHE A 140 -9.33 8.73 -0.95
CA PHE A 140 -8.38 8.29 0.07
C PHE A 140 -8.80 8.78 1.46
N THR A 141 -8.70 7.92 2.47
CA THR A 141 -8.88 8.27 3.89
C THR A 141 -7.64 7.89 4.69
N GLY A 142 -7.07 8.84 5.43
CA GLY A 142 -5.82 8.64 6.15
C GLY A 142 -4.91 9.86 6.20
N ASN A 143 -3.68 9.68 6.67
CA ASN A 143 -2.65 10.72 6.64
C ASN A 143 -1.60 10.44 5.55
N VAL A 144 -1.25 11.47 4.77
CA VAL A 144 -0.21 11.39 3.73
C VAL A 144 0.94 12.34 4.05
N CYS A 145 2.15 11.82 4.20
CA CYS A 145 3.33 12.67 4.37
C CYS A 145 3.62 13.48 3.09
N LYS A 146 4.10 14.71 3.23
CA LYS A 146 4.58 15.57 2.14
C LYS A 146 5.98 15.17 1.64
N ASP A 147 6.17 13.91 1.27
CA ASP A 147 7.48 13.31 0.91
C ASP A 147 7.45 12.51 -0.41
N GLY A 148 6.49 12.87 -1.27
CA GLY A 148 6.14 12.16 -2.49
C GLY A 148 5.20 10.98 -2.25
N SER A 149 4.65 10.78 -1.05
CA SER A 149 3.68 9.71 -0.81
C SER A 149 2.42 9.83 -1.66
N CYS A 150 1.85 8.68 -2.01
CA CYS A 150 0.67 8.57 -2.89
C CYS A 150 0.86 9.30 -4.24
N SER A 151 2.07 9.30 -4.80
CA SER A 151 2.36 10.02 -6.06
C SER A 151 2.43 9.08 -7.25
N GLY A 152 1.27 8.78 -7.84
CA GLY A 152 1.12 8.04 -9.08
C GLY A 152 -0.34 8.01 -9.51
N THR A 153 -0.63 7.66 -10.76
CA THR A 153 -2.02 7.53 -11.23
C THR A 153 -2.77 6.53 -10.37
N LYS A 154 -3.82 6.99 -9.68
CA LYS A 154 -4.62 6.18 -8.74
C LYS A 154 -3.78 5.50 -7.65
N ALA A 155 -2.66 6.08 -7.25
CA ALA A 155 -1.72 5.49 -6.30
C ALA A 155 -2.37 5.00 -5.00
N CYS A 156 -3.21 5.83 -4.39
CA CYS A 156 -3.95 5.57 -3.15
C CYS A 156 -5.46 5.69 -3.36
N TRP A 157 -5.94 5.47 -4.58
CA TRP A 157 -7.36 5.55 -4.93
C TRP A 157 -8.17 4.59 -4.04
N TYR A 158 -9.23 5.08 -3.39
CA TYR A 158 -10.06 4.33 -2.44
C TYR A 158 -9.35 3.72 -1.21
N ALA A 159 -8.07 4.00 -0.99
CA ALA A 159 -7.37 3.38 0.12
C ALA A 159 -7.79 3.98 1.47
N ASN A 160 -7.84 3.16 2.51
CA ASN A 160 -8.02 3.54 3.90
C ASN A 160 -6.80 3.11 4.69
N ILE A 161 -5.82 4.01 4.83
CA ILE A 161 -4.51 3.73 5.40
C ILE A 161 -4.20 4.80 6.45
N PRO A 162 -3.96 4.46 7.72
CA PRO A 162 -3.73 5.46 8.78
C PRO A 162 -2.62 6.46 8.45
N TYR A 163 -1.49 5.98 7.93
CA TYR A 163 -0.34 6.80 7.51
C TYR A 163 0.36 6.20 6.29
N VAL A 164 0.69 7.06 5.32
CA VAL A 164 1.51 6.73 4.14
C VAL A 164 2.77 7.58 4.14
N VAL A 165 3.93 6.94 4.25
CA VAL A 165 5.25 7.60 4.40
C VAL A 165 6.23 7.05 3.37
N LYS A 166 6.78 7.90 2.51
CA LYS A 166 7.63 7.55 1.35
C LYS A 166 7.13 6.33 0.56
N SER A 167 5.82 6.18 0.42
CA SER A 167 5.17 4.96 -0.09
C SER A 167 4.15 5.24 -1.18
N CYS A 168 3.68 4.18 -1.85
CA CYS A 168 2.61 4.25 -2.84
C CYS A 168 2.91 5.19 -4.01
N LYS A 169 4.14 5.15 -4.55
CA LYS A 169 4.63 6.10 -5.58
C LYS A 169 4.42 5.67 -7.04
N ALA A 170 3.71 4.57 -7.28
CA ALA A 170 3.50 4.03 -8.62
C ALA A 170 2.03 3.96 -8.97
N ILE A 171 1.74 3.64 -10.23
CA ILE A 171 0.37 3.44 -10.71
C ILE A 171 -0.33 2.37 -9.89
N ARG A 172 -1.46 2.75 -9.28
CA ARG A 172 -2.30 1.88 -8.45
C ARG A 172 -1.53 1.15 -7.33
N ALA A 173 -0.44 1.73 -6.85
CA ALA A 173 0.47 1.04 -5.94
C ALA A 173 -0.20 0.53 -4.65
N CYS A 174 -1.14 1.29 -4.10
CA CYS A 174 -1.92 1.02 -2.89
C CYS A 174 -3.43 1.17 -3.15
N ASN A 175 -3.86 0.98 -4.40
CA ASN A 175 -5.27 1.09 -4.78
C ASN A 175 -6.14 0.17 -3.92
N SER A 176 -7.19 0.72 -3.31
CA SER A 176 -8.11 0.05 -2.39
C SER A 176 -7.47 -0.66 -1.18
N ALA A 177 -6.23 -0.34 -0.82
CA ALA A 177 -5.63 -0.94 0.38
C ALA A 177 -6.43 -0.52 1.63
N GLY A 178 -6.87 -1.48 2.42
CA GLY A 178 -7.72 -1.27 3.59
C GLY A 178 -9.16 -0.87 3.29
N PHE A 179 -9.60 -0.87 2.03
CA PHE A 179 -11.00 -0.54 1.69
C PHE A 179 -11.94 -1.63 2.22
N GLU A 180 -12.91 -1.25 3.04
CA GLU A 180 -13.79 -2.15 3.80
C GLU A 180 -13.04 -3.14 4.72
N GLY A 181 -11.75 -2.93 5.00
CA GLY A 181 -10.97 -3.75 5.91
C GLY A 181 -9.95 -2.90 6.68
N THR A 182 -8.76 -3.45 6.92
CA THR A 182 -7.71 -2.73 7.66
C THR A 182 -6.33 -3.00 7.08
N VAL A 183 -5.55 -1.94 6.95
CA VAL A 183 -4.10 -2.00 6.73
C VAL A 183 -3.46 -1.09 7.77
N GLY A 184 -2.32 -1.51 8.32
CA GLY A 184 -1.50 -0.68 9.19
C GLY A 184 -0.85 0.49 8.47
N VAL A 185 0.16 1.07 9.10
CA VAL A 185 0.98 2.12 8.51
C VAL A 185 1.80 1.57 7.34
N ILE A 186 1.96 2.34 6.27
CA ILE A 186 2.81 1.97 5.13
C ILE A 186 4.02 2.90 5.07
N VAL A 187 5.23 2.35 5.32
CA VAL A 187 6.50 3.09 5.37
C VAL A 187 7.51 2.52 4.39
N ASN A 188 8.04 3.37 3.50
CA ASN A 188 9.04 3.00 2.49
C ASN A 188 8.69 1.70 1.72
N SER A 189 7.42 1.54 1.40
CA SER A 189 6.86 0.31 0.84
C SER A 189 6.00 0.62 -0.36
N CYS A 190 5.63 -0.43 -1.10
CA CYS A 190 4.61 -0.33 -2.13
C CYS A 190 4.95 0.72 -3.22
N ASN A 191 6.19 0.76 -3.69
CA ASN A 191 6.63 1.79 -4.65
C ASN A 191 6.59 1.34 -6.11
N PHE A 192 5.91 0.22 -6.40
CA PHE A 192 5.82 -0.36 -7.74
C PHE A 192 4.36 -0.55 -8.16
N GLU A 193 4.14 -0.78 -9.45
CA GLU A 193 2.80 -0.98 -9.98
C GLU A 193 2.04 -2.07 -9.23
N ASN A 194 0.86 -1.72 -8.72
CA ASN A 194 -0.03 -2.61 -7.98
C ASN A 194 0.66 -3.38 -6.83
N SER A 195 1.75 -2.88 -6.26
CA SER A 195 2.55 -3.62 -5.27
C SER A 195 1.76 -4.05 -4.03
N CYS A 196 0.85 -3.20 -3.56
CA CYS A 196 0.01 -3.41 -2.37
C CYS A 196 -1.46 -3.13 -2.67
N ALA A 197 -1.85 -3.15 -3.95
CA ALA A 197 -3.25 -2.98 -4.32
C ALA A 197 -4.08 -4.08 -3.64
N TYR A 198 -5.21 -3.68 -3.07
CA TYR A 198 -6.18 -4.56 -2.41
C TYR A 198 -5.66 -5.28 -1.14
N ALA A 199 -4.53 -4.82 -0.58
CA ALA A 199 -4.07 -5.35 0.70
C ALA A 199 -5.10 -5.04 1.79
N GLY A 200 -5.50 -6.04 2.59
CA GLY A 200 -6.49 -5.87 3.65
C GLY A 200 -7.88 -5.37 3.18
N GLU A 201 -8.26 -5.62 1.92
CA GLU A 201 -9.58 -5.23 1.39
C GLU A 201 -10.69 -6.24 1.79
N GLU A 202 -11.96 -5.83 1.72
CA GLU A 202 -13.17 -6.69 1.86
C GLU A 202 -13.32 -7.36 3.24
N GLY A 203 -13.01 -6.62 4.32
CA GLY A 203 -12.99 -7.12 5.70
C GLY A 203 -11.66 -7.75 6.11
N GLY A 204 -10.71 -7.81 5.18
CA GLY A 204 -9.37 -8.33 5.40
C GLY A 204 -8.51 -7.47 6.33
N LYS A 205 -7.39 -8.05 6.78
CA LYS A 205 -6.43 -7.37 7.65
C LYS A 205 -5.00 -7.54 7.15
N ALA A 206 -4.25 -6.44 7.11
CA ALA A 206 -2.79 -6.46 7.03
C ALA A 206 -2.22 -5.56 8.14
N GLY A 207 -1.15 -6.00 8.80
CA GLY A 207 -0.41 -5.16 9.75
C GLY A 207 0.28 -3.96 9.09
N ASP A 208 1.25 -3.35 9.77
CA ASP A 208 2.10 -2.35 9.12
C ASP A 208 2.96 -2.98 8.02
N ILE A 209 3.21 -2.20 6.98
CA ILE A 209 3.99 -2.61 5.81
C ILE A 209 5.22 -1.71 5.73
N GLN A 210 6.36 -2.22 6.18
CA GLN A 210 7.59 -1.44 6.37
C GLN A 210 8.75 -2.02 5.56
N ASN A 211 9.36 -1.20 4.70
CA ASN A 211 10.48 -1.60 3.82
C ASN A 211 10.18 -2.88 3.01
N SER A 212 8.93 -3.03 2.60
CA SER A 212 8.39 -4.27 2.05
C SER A 212 7.71 -4.04 0.71
N CYS A 213 7.34 -5.13 0.06
CA CYS A 213 6.56 -5.10 -1.18
C CYS A 213 7.26 -4.30 -2.29
N ALA A 214 8.60 -4.37 -2.34
CA ALA A 214 9.46 -3.60 -3.26
C ALA A 214 9.47 -4.12 -4.72
N ALA A 215 8.40 -4.76 -5.18
CA ALA A 215 8.29 -5.21 -6.56
C ALA A 215 6.83 -5.15 -7.06
N LYS A 216 6.66 -5.24 -8.39
CA LYS A 216 5.34 -5.27 -9.02
C LYS A 216 4.49 -6.41 -8.46
N LYS A 217 3.29 -6.07 -7.99
CA LYS A 217 2.32 -7.02 -7.39
C LYS A 217 2.86 -7.85 -6.22
N ALA A 218 3.92 -7.41 -5.56
CA ALA A 218 4.57 -8.13 -4.47
C ALA A 218 3.61 -8.60 -3.36
N CYS A 219 2.76 -7.71 -2.87
CA CYS A 219 1.76 -7.91 -1.81
C CYS A 219 0.34 -7.67 -2.33
N TYR A 220 0.12 -7.87 -3.63
CA TYR A 220 -1.19 -7.70 -4.24
C TYR A 220 -2.21 -8.65 -3.60
N CYS A 221 -3.33 -8.09 -3.11
CA CYS A 221 -4.35 -8.83 -2.36
C CYS A 221 -3.83 -9.54 -1.10
N ALA A 222 -2.75 -9.08 -0.46
CA ALA A 222 -2.31 -9.67 0.81
C ALA A 222 -3.36 -9.44 1.91
N GLY A 223 -3.74 -10.50 2.63
CA GLY A 223 -4.71 -10.41 3.72
C GLY A 223 -6.12 -9.99 3.31
N THR A 224 -6.51 -10.10 2.04
CA THR A 224 -7.86 -9.71 1.55
C THR A 224 -8.96 -10.72 1.94
N GLN A 225 -10.23 -10.30 1.83
CA GLN A 225 -11.48 -11.02 2.14
C GLN A 225 -11.82 -11.04 3.64
N THR A 226 -13.08 -11.35 3.97
CA THR A 226 -13.69 -11.12 5.30
C THR A 226 -12.99 -11.83 6.46
N SER A 227 -12.31 -12.94 6.17
CA SER A 227 -11.51 -13.66 7.18
C SER A 227 -10.02 -13.65 6.83
N GLY A 228 -9.59 -12.82 5.89
CA GLY A 228 -8.21 -12.69 5.46
C GLY A 228 -7.39 -11.93 6.50
N GLY A 229 -6.15 -12.35 6.67
CA GLY A 229 -5.26 -11.78 7.67
C GLY A 229 -3.82 -12.07 7.34
N ILE A 230 -3.00 -11.04 7.45
CA ILE A 230 -1.54 -11.13 7.48
C ILE A 230 -1.04 -10.20 8.58
N GLY A 231 -0.09 -10.65 9.40
CA GLY A 231 0.54 -9.83 10.42
C GLY A 231 1.36 -8.68 9.82
N GLU A 232 2.33 -8.20 10.58
CA GLU A 232 3.26 -7.16 10.13
C GLU A 232 4.08 -7.66 8.93
N ILE A 233 4.33 -6.80 7.94
CA ILE A 233 5.16 -7.12 6.77
C ILE A 233 6.39 -6.23 6.80
N ASN A 234 7.48 -6.72 7.40
CA ASN A 234 8.72 -5.97 7.60
C ASN A 234 9.89 -6.55 6.81
N THR A 235 10.45 -5.75 5.90
CA THR A 235 11.58 -6.15 5.03
C THR A 235 11.30 -7.45 4.27
N SER A 236 10.03 -7.65 3.90
CA SER A 236 9.50 -8.89 3.35
C SER A 236 8.82 -8.67 2.01
N CYS A 237 8.56 -9.77 1.32
CA CYS A 237 7.80 -9.78 0.08
C CYS A 237 8.43 -8.92 -1.03
N ASN A 238 9.76 -8.81 -1.11
CA ASN A 238 10.40 -7.82 -1.98
C ASN A 238 10.60 -8.26 -3.45
N ALA A 239 10.13 -9.45 -3.83
CA ALA A 239 10.21 -9.95 -5.20
C ALA A 239 8.85 -9.92 -5.92
N TYR A 240 8.86 -10.10 -7.24
CA TYR A 240 7.65 -10.14 -8.05
C TYR A 240 6.66 -11.18 -7.49
N LYS A 241 5.43 -10.74 -7.19
CA LYS A 241 4.36 -11.57 -6.62
C LYS A 241 4.74 -12.40 -5.38
N ALA A 242 5.81 -12.03 -4.67
CA ALA A 242 6.33 -12.75 -3.52
C ALA A 242 5.25 -13.23 -2.53
N CYS A 243 4.33 -12.33 -2.15
CA CYS A 243 3.22 -12.53 -1.22
C CYS A 243 1.87 -12.29 -1.89
N TYR A 244 1.78 -12.55 -3.20
CA TYR A 244 0.54 -12.39 -3.95
C TYR A 244 -0.56 -13.26 -3.32
N LYS A 245 -1.62 -12.64 -2.83
CA LYS A 245 -2.72 -13.30 -2.08
C LYS A 245 -2.27 -14.09 -0.84
N ALA A 246 -1.12 -13.78 -0.24
CA ALA A 246 -0.73 -14.36 1.04
C ALA A 246 -1.73 -13.93 2.12
N GLY A 247 -2.17 -14.86 2.98
CA GLY A 247 -3.13 -14.56 4.04
C GLY A 247 -4.58 -14.31 3.56
N ALA A 248 -4.86 -14.46 2.26
CA ALA A 248 -6.19 -14.19 1.71
C ALA A 248 -7.15 -15.35 1.95
N GLY A 249 -8.39 -15.06 2.36
CA GLY A 249 -9.41 -16.11 2.49
C GLY A 249 -10.74 -15.67 3.11
N TYR A 250 -11.81 -16.40 2.78
CA TYR A 250 -13.12 -16.27 3.43
C TYR A 250 -13.22 -17.03 4.76
N THR A 251 -12.21 -17.85 5.10
CA THR A 251 -12.15 -18.63 6.34
C THR A 251 -10.87 -18.35 7.11
N THR A 252 -10.90 -18.56 8.43
CA THR A 252 -9.72 -18.41 9.31
C THR A 252 -8.58 -19.35 8.95
N ALA A 253 -8.81 -20.40 8.16
CA ALA A 253 -7.75 -21.29 7.69
C ALA A 253 -6.81 -20.63 6.66
N GLY A 254 -7.22 -19.51 6.07
CA GLY A 254 -6.44 -18.76 5.08
C GLY A 254 -5.47 -17.74 5.68
N ILE A 255 -5.57 -17.43 6.97
CA ILE A 255 -4.80 -16.34 7.58
C ILE A 255 -3.33 -16.70 7.81
N ILE A 256 -2.52 -15.66 7.82
CA ILE A 256 -1.18 -15.62 8.40
C ILE A 256 -1.31 -14.76 9.65
N THR A 257 -1.30 -15.37 10.82
CA THR A 257 -1.34 -14.62 12.10
C THR A 257 0.03 -14.08 12.48
N SER A 258 1.09 -14.63 11.89
CA SER A 258 2.46 -14.25 12.18
C SER A 258 2.93 -13.02 11.42
N ASP A 259 3.93 -12.36 11.99
CA ASP A 259 4.66 -11.29 11.32
C ASP A 259 5.64 -11.88 10.31
N LEU A 260 5.65 -11.31 9.10
CA LEU A 260 6.63 -11.61 8.08
C LEU A 260 7.81 -10.66 8.23
N VAL A 261 8.87 -11.11 8.90
CA VAL A 261 10.12 -10.36 9.05
C VAL A 261 11.22 -10.99 8.20
N ASN A 262 11.75 -10.23 7.23
CA ASN A 262 12.78 -10.68 6.29
C ASN A 262 12.45 -12.01 5.58
N CYS A 263 11.18 -12.21 5.24
CA CYS A 263 10.72 -13.42 4.56
C CYS A 263 10.09 -13.14 3.21
N CYS A 264 9.88 -14.21 2.45
CA CYS A 264 9.18 -14.19 1.18
C CYS A 264 9.88 -13.33 0.12
N ASN A 265 11.21 -13.18 0.17
CA ASN A 265 11.95 -12.26 -0.68
C ASN A 265 12.36 -12.85 -2.05
N THR A 266 11.82 -14.02 -2.41
CA THR A 266 11.98 -14.64 -3.73
C THR A 266 10.65 -14.67 -4.49
N GLU A 267 10.73 -14.71 -5.82
CA GLU A 267 9.55 -14.62 -6.69
C GLU A 267 8.49 -15.66 -6.30
N SER A 268 7.26 -15.18 -6.04
CA SER A 268 6.09 -16.01 -5.71
C SER A 268 6.24 -17.03 -4.58
N VAL A 269 7.26 -16.93 -3.72
CA VAL A 269 7.58 -17.98 -2.74
C VAL A 269 6.50 -18.16 -1.66
N CYS A 270 5.77 -17.08 -1.33
CA CYS A 270 4.65 -17.09 -0.39
C CYS A 270 3.32 -16.79 -1.10
N LYS A 271 3.25 -17.02 -2.41
CA LYS A 271 2.02 -16.82 -3.18
C LYS A 271 0.91 -17.73 -2.65
N ASN A 272 -0.24 -17.16 -2.32
CA ASN A 272 -1.38 -17.84 -1.68
C ASN A 272 -1.02 -18.57 -0.37
N ALA A 273 0.10 -18.21 0.28
CA ALA A 273 0.48 -18.85 1.53
C ALA A 273 -0.51 -18.50 2.64
N LYS A 274 -0.78 -19.49 3.49
CA LYS A 274 -1.37 -19.38 4.82
C LYS A 274 -0.31 -19.73 5.87
N GLU A 275 -0.60 -19.52 7.15
CA GLU A 275 0.31 -19.78 8.28
C GLU A 275 1.02 -21.15 8.16
N SER A 276 0.25 -22.21 7.97
CA SER A 276 0.76 -23.60 7.87
C SER A 276 1.61 -23.91 6.63
N THR A 277 1.61 -23.03 5.64
CA THR A 277 2.33 -23.20 4.36
C THR A 277 3.46 -22.21 4.17
N LEU A 278 3.72 -21.36 5.18
CA LEU A 278 4.83 -20.43 5.12
C LEU A 278 6.16 -21.20 4.98
N PRO A 279 7.10 -20.69 4.17
CA PRO A 279 8.43 -21.26 4.08
C PRO A 279 9.08 -21.36 5.46
N VAL A 280 9.88 -22.41 5.66
CA VAL A 280 10.60 -22.65 6.92
C VAL A 280 11.52 -21.50 7.33
N GLN A 281 11.91 -20.65 6.38
CA GLN A 281 12.77 -19.48 6.61
C GLN A 281 12.02 -18.27 7.19
N CYS A 282 10.69 -18.20 7.07
CA CYS A 282 9.93 -17.14 7.73
C CYS A 282 10.02 -17.35 9.23
N PRO A 283 10.23 -16.36 10.10
CA PRO A 283 10.15 -16.59 11.54
C PRO A 283 8.78 -17.17 11.92
N CYS A 284 8.70 -18.18 12.81
CA CYS A 284 7.41 -18.45 13.48
C CYS A 284 7.21 -17.29 14.47
N PRO A 285 5.97 -16.96 14.85
CA PRO A 285 5.74 -16.14 16.01
C PRO A 285 6.26 -16.96 17.20
N THR A 286 7.49 -16.71 17.63
CA THR A 286 7.93 -17.19 18.93
C THR A 286 7.04 -16.45 19.90
N THR A 287 6.17 -17.17 20.61
CA THR A 287 5.55 -16.65 21.82
C THR A 287 6.67 -15.99 22.62
N THR A 288 6.70 -14.66 22.59
CA THR A 288 7.69 -13.89 23.32
C THR A 288 7.45 -14.24 24.77
N LYS A 289 8.20 -15.23 25.28
CA LYS A 289 8.38 -15.39 26.71
C LYS A 289 8.74 -14.01 27.21
N ALA A 290 7.97 -13.55 28.21
CA ALA A 290 8.13 -12.28 28.89
C ALA A 290 9.61 -11.89 28.98
N PRO A 291 9.95 -10.59 28.82
CA PRO A 291 11.33 -10.13 28.82
C PRO A 291 12.02 -10.71 30.05
N THR A 292 12.96 -11.64 29.83
CA THR A 292 13.82 -12.09 30.91
C THR A 292 14.66 -10.90 31.25
N THR A 293 14.33 -10.28 32.39
CA THR A 293 15.06 -9.21 33.04
C THR A 293 16.47 -9.73 33.32
N GLN A 294 17.36 -9.68 32.33
CA GLN A 294 18.78 -9.82 32.57
C GLN A 294 19.19 -8.57 33.33
N LYS A 295 19.28 -8.72 34.65
CA LYS A 295 19.88 -7.77 35.57
C LYS A 295 21.22 -7.29 34.96
N PRO A 296 21.36 -5.99 34.63
CA PRO A 296 22.62 -5.45 34.14
C PRO A 296 23.69 -5.70 35.20
N THR A 297 24.65 -6.56 34.90
CA THR A 297 25.83 -6.76 35.73
C THR A 297 27.03 -6.29 34.92
N LEU A 298 27.18 -4.97 34.79
CA LEU A 298 28.41 -4.36 34.31
C LEU A 298 28.71 -3.14 35.18
N SER A 299 29.70 -3.31 36.06
CA SER A 299 30.34 -2.24 36.83
C SER A 299 31.00 -1.23 35.87
N PRO A 300 30.97 0.08 36.18
CA PRO A 300 31.58 1.09 35.32
C PRO A 300 33.11 1.00 35.43
N THR A 301 33.78 0.72 34.31
CA THR A 301 35.24 0.91 34.23
C THR A 301 35.50 2.33 33.76
N THR A 302 35.92 3.18 34.68
CA THR A 302 36.39 4.55 34.45
C THR A 302 37.75 4.52 33.74
N LYS A 303 37.75 4.77 32.43
CA LYS A 303 38.94 5.32 31.75
C LYS A 303 38.54 6.59 31.00
N ALA A 304 39.10 7.69 31.47
CA ALA A 304 38.96 9.02 30.87
C ALA A 304 39.55 9.03 29.45
N PRO A 305 38.86 9.59 28.44
CA PRO A 305 39.45 9.83 27.14
C PRO A 305 40.28 11.12 27.17
N THR A 306 41.58 11.00 26.95
CA THR A 306 42.47 12.13 26.66
C THR A 306 42.31 12.51 25.19
N MET A 307 41.53 13.55 24.90
CA MET A 307 41.49 14.15 23.56
C MET A 307 42.34 15.43 23.55
N SER A 308 43.49 15.36 22.87
CA SER A 308 44.25 16.55 22.46
C SER A 308 43.80 16.97 21.05
N PRO A 309 43.53 18.25 20.79
CA PRO A 309 43.12 18.71 19.47
C PRO A 309 44.34 18.86 18.56
N THR A 310 44.36 18.18 17.41
CA THR A 310 45.35 18.42 16.36
C THR A 310 44.72 19.32 15.30
N THR A 311 44.99 20.62 15.38
CA THR A 311 44.69 21.60 14.34
C THR A 311 45.73 21.51 13.22
N LYS A 312 45.37 20.92 12.08
CA LYS A 312 46.10 21.12 10.81
C LYS A 312 45.16 21.68 9.77
N SER A 313 45.34 22.97 9.49
CA SER A 313 44.72 23.74 8.43
C SER A 313 45.24 23.27 7.06
N PRO A 314 44.38 22.91 6.09
CA PRO A 314 44.83 22.62 4.73
C PRO A 314 44.93 23.91 3.91
N SER A 315 46.16 24.29 3.57
CA SER A 315 46.46 25.31 2.56
C SER A 315 46.24 24.71 1.17
N ILE A 316 45.12 25.05 0.52
CA ILE A 316 44.87 24.70 -0.88
C ILE A 316 45.24 25.92 -1.73
N LYS A 317 46.34 25.81 -2.49
CA LYS A 317 46.68 26.77 -3.55
C LYS A 317 45.80 26.50 -4.79
N PRO A 318 45.29 27.54 -5.49
CA PRO A 318 44.49 27.35 -6.69
C PRO A 318 45.35 26.88 -7.88
N VAL A 319 45.02 25.72 -8.46
CA VAL A 319 45.59 25.27 -9.73
C VAL A 319 44.74 25.84 -10.87
N LYS A 320 45.27 26.85 -11.55
CA LYS A 320 44.78 27.33 -12.86
C LYS A 320 45.37 26.45 -13.95
N SER A 321 44.61 25.51 -14.50
CA SER A 321 44.72 25.04 -15.90
C SER A 321 43.59 24.04 -16.22
N PRO A 322 42.91 24.15 -17.38
CA PRO A 322 41.87 23.21 -17.79
C PRO A 322 42.46 21.88 -18.30
N PRO A 323 41.88 20.72 -17.94
CA PRO A 323 42.31 19.43 -18.47
C PRO A 323 41.80 19.22 -19.91
N THR A 324 42.71 18.77 -20.77
CA THR A 324 42.47 18.38 -22.17
C THR A 324 41.47 17.21 -22.31
N PRO A 325 40.69 17.15 -23.41
CA PRO A 325 39.70 16.11 -23.63
C PRO A 325 40.35 14.74 -23.92
N PRO A 326 39.82 13.63 -23.36
CA PRO A 326 40.34 12.31 -23.66
C PRO A 326 39.84 11.79 -25.01
N THR A 327 40.73 11.72 -26.00
CA THR A 327 40.58 10.88 -27.18
C THR A 327 40.94 9.43 -26.84
N ARG A 328 39.94 8.58 -26.58
CA ARG A 328 40.12 7.12 -26.66
C ARG A 328 39.01 6.49 -27.51
N LYS A 329 39.44 5.99 -28.67
CA LYS A 329 38.71 5.17 -29.64
C LYS A 329 38.26 3.85 -28.98
N PRO A 330 37.02 3.37 -29.18
CA PRO A 330 36.60 2.07 -28.67
C PRO A 330 37.28 0.93 -29.42
N SER A 331 38.06 0.10 -28.70
CA SER A 331 38.57 -1.16 -29.22
C SER A 331 37.49 -2.24 -29.10
N GLN A 332 36.81 -2.53 -30.21
CA GLN A 332 35.91 -3.68 -30.31
C GLN A 332 36.74 -4.95 -30.48
N ARG A 333 36.75 -5.82 -29.46
CA ARG A 333 37.08 -7.24 -29.65
C ARG A 333 36.19 -8.10 -28.76
N PRO A 334 35.19 -8.82 -29.33
CA PRO A 334 34.39 -9.76 -28.57
C PRO A 334 35.21 -11.03 -28.31
N THR A 335 35.46 -11.36 -27.05
CA THR A 335 35.96 -12.69 -26.68
C THR A 335 34.78 -13.63 -26.49
N THR A 336 34.53 -14.47 -27.49
CA THR A 336 33.61 -15.61 -27.42
C THR A 336 34.24 -16.75 -26.60
N ARG A 337 33.92 -16.84 -25.31
CA ARG A 337 34.07 -18.09 -24.55
C ARG A 337 32.70 -18.70 -24.32
N LYS A 338 32.49 -19.85 -24.96
CA LYS A 338 31.31 -20.71 -24.84
C LYS A 338 31.24 -21.29 -23.41
N PRO A 339 30.14 -21.13 -22.66
CA PRO A 339 30.00 -21.77 -21.36
C PRO A 339 29.82 -23.28 -21.54
N THR A 340 30.75 -24.08 -20.99
CA THR A 340 30.71 -25.55 -20.99
C THR A 340 30.24 -26.07 -19.63
N VAL A 341 29.05 -25.66 -19.18
CA VAL A 341 28.44 -26.27 -18.00
C VAL A 341 27.00 -26.66 -18.34
N LYS A 342 26.80 -27.97 -18.47
CA LYS A 342 25.50 -28.60 -18.72
C LYS A 342 24.62 -28.36 -17.48
N PRO A 343 23.44 -27.74 -17.60
CA PRO A 343 22.53 -27.56 -16.47
C PRO A 343 22.08 -28.93 -15.95
N THR A 344 22.40 -29.23 -14.69
CA THR A 344 21.93 -30.45 -14.02
C THR A 344 20.45 -30.25 -13.67
N THR A 345 19.57 -30.66 -14.58
CA THR A 345 18.12 -30.69 -14.35
C THR A 345 17.78 -31.93 -13.52
N LYS A 346 17.70 -31.78 -12.20
CA LYS A 346 16.82 -32.63 -11.40
C LYS A 346 16.19 -31.79 -10.28
N PRO A 347 14.91 -31.42 -10.39
CA PRO A 347 14.19 -30.83 -9.28
C PRO A 347 14.07 -31.89 -8.19
N THR A 348 14.67 -31.65 -7.03
CA THR A 348 14.40 -32.47 -5.85
C THR A 348 12.99 -32.12 -5.38
N THR A 349 12.00 -32.93 -5.76
CA THR A 349 10.66 -32.96 -5.18
C THR A 349 10.73 -33.49 -3.76
N ALA A 350 11.32 -32.73 -2.85
CA ALA A 350 11.14 -32.94 -1.43
C ALA A 350 9.76 -32.39 -1.07
N LYS A 351 8.88 -33.27 -0.58
CA LYS A 351 7.59 -32.90 -0.02
C LYS A 351 7.84 -31.82 1.05
N PRO A 352 7.14 -30.67 1.03
CA PRO A 352 7.32 -29.64 2.04
C PRO A 352 7.12 -30.26 3.42
N ILE A 353 8.16 -30.25 4.25
CA ILE A 353 8.06 -30.67 5.64
C ILE A 353 7.13 -29.65 6.30
N PRO A 354 5.96 -30.07 6.82
CA PRO A 354 5.05 -29.16 7.50
C PRO A 354 5.80 -28.48 8.63
N ARG A 355 5.75 -27.16 8.64
CA ARG A 355 6.31 -26.39 9.73
C ARG A 355 5.40 -26.58 10.94
N THR A 356 5.89 -27.22 11.99
CA THR A 356 5.21 -27.23 13.29
C THR A 356 5.61 -25.95 14.02
N CYS A 357 4.89 -24.85 13.78
CA CYS A 357 4.95 -23.74 14.72
C CYS A 357 4.23 -24.19 16.01
N PRO A 358 4.83 -24.00 17.19
CA PRO A 358 4.14 -24.26 18.44
C PRO A 358 2.88 -23.39 18.50
N ALA A 359 1.75 -24.02 18.85
CA ALA A 359 0.49 -23.33 19.09
C ALA A 359 0.57 -22.44 20.34
#